data_AF-A0A0Q7TV85-F1
#
_entry.id   AF-A0A0Q7TV85-F1
#
_cell.length_a   1.000
_cell.length_b   1.000
_cell.length_c   1.000
_cell.angle_alpha   90.00
_cell.angle_beta   90.00
_cell.angle_gamma   90.00
#
_symmetry.space_group_name_H-M   'P 1'
#
loop_
_entity.id
_entity.type
_entity.pdbx_description
1 polymer ?
#
loop_
_entity_poly.entity_id
_entity_poly.type
_entity_poly.pdbx_seq_one_letter_code
_entity_poly.pdbx_strand_id
1 'polypeptide(L)'
;MATIAHHPVSRRRGRRHPHAGPLFAPVTFFVAVCLFAAAYVAYVLWPRWPDAPVAVDAPSMPITVGGTVFNIEPAAVRIPSERHAGSQSRVDVAYLWPSLMPPDPSLKVIDGQPVNPNERLFALIVVDDGALPVSERVRTIYPRYLAKAPAEAPEGLVVHPFRGDTPYAGEDLVYERTAPDRFVARCSRHGIGNSGICLLEKRVGSADVTFRFPREWLNDWKSVAAGIDKLLARWRPAA
;
A
#
# COMPACT_ATOMS: atom_id res chain seq x y z
N MET A 1 31.25 -3.08 -101.10
CA MET A 1 30.22 -2.82 -100.08
C MET A 1 30.78 -3.28 -98.74
N ALA A 2 30.99 -2.35 -97.81
CA ALA A 2 31.61 -2.61 -96.51
C ALA A 2 30.61 -3.27 -95.55
N THR A 3 31.03 -4.31 -94.83
CA THR A 3 30.25 -4.92 -93.75
C THR A 3 31.01 -4.76 -92.44
N ILE A 4 30.33 -4.14 -91.49
CA ILE A 4 30.81 -3.63 -90.21
C ILE A 4 31.13 -4.79 -89.26
N ALA A 5 32.33 -4.78 -88.67
CA ALA A 5 32.69 -5.66 -87.57
C ALA A 5 32.17 -5.11 -86.24
N HIS A 6 31.38 -5.90 -85.51
CA HIS A 6 31.00 -5.60 -84.12
C HIS A 6 31.93 -6.32 -83.15
N HIS A 7 32.68 -5.56 -82.36
CA HIS A 7 33.41 -6.07 -81.20
C HIS A 7 32.49 -6.09 -79.97
N PRO A 8 32.39 -7.21 -79.21
CA PRO A 8 31.72 -7.20 -77.93
C PRO A 8 32.61 -6.57 -76.87
N VAL A 9 32.20 -5.41 -76.35
CA VAL A 9 32.84 -4.76 -75.20
C VAL A 9 32.47 -5.52 -73.94
N SER A 10 33.40 -6.29 -73.38
CA SER A 10 33.24 -6.89 -72.05
C SER A 10 33.25 -5.78 -70.99
N ARG A 11 32.08 -5.40 -70.47
CA ARG A 11 31.97 -4.51 -69.30
C ARG A 11 32.46 -5.25 -68.05
N ARG A 12 33.71 -5.01 -67.65
CA ARG A 12 34.19 -5.37 -66.30
C ARG A 12 33.37 -4.59 -65.28
N ARG A 13 32.52 -5.31 -64.54
CA ARG A 13 31.75 -4.77 -63.40
C ARG A 13 32.75 -4.54 -62.26
N GLY A 14 33.22 -3.31 -62.11
CA GLY A 14 34.08 -2.92 -60.99
C GLY A 14 33.37 -3.19 -59.67
N ARG A 15 33.92 -4.09 -58.85
CA ARG A 15 33.56 -4.23 -57.43
C ARG A 15 33.92 -2.91 -56.75
N ARG A 16 32.93 -2.07 -56.50
CA ARG A 16 33.06 -0.93 -55.60
C ARG A 16 33.23 -1.49 -54.20
N HIS A 17 34.47 -1.57 -53.73
CA HIS A 17 34.73 -1.71 -52.30
C HIS A 17 34.18 -0.44 -51.62
N PRO A 18 33.27 -0.55 -50.64
CA PRO A 18 32.84 0.63 -49.92
C PRO A 18 34.07 1.15 -49.16
N HIS A 19 34.59 2.29 -49.60
CA HIS A 19 35.58 3.03 -48.83
C HIS A 19 34.88 3.49 -47.56
N ALA A 20 35.11 2.78 -46.46
CA ALA A 20 34.73 3.24 -45.14
C ALA A 20 35.43 4.60 -44.92
N GLY A 21 34.65 5.68 -44.85
CA GLY A 21 35.20 7.02 -44.63
C GLY A 21 36.01 7.07 -43.32
N PRO A 22 36.89 8.07 -43.14
CA PRO A 22 37.78 8.17 -41.97
C PRO A 22 37.04 8.22 -40.62
N LEU A 23 35.73 8.46 -40.64
CA LEU A 23 34.85 8.48 -39.47
C LEU A 23 34.28 7.09 -39.08
N PHE A 24 34.44 6.06 -39.92
CA PHE A 24 33.87 4.74 -39.63
C PHE A 24 34.54 4.05 -38.43
N ALA A 25 35.86 4.18 -38.31
CA ALA A 25 36.63 3.62 -37.19
C ALA A 25 36.28 4.25 -35.83
N PRO A 26 36.25 5.59 -35.65
CA PRO A 26 35.86 6.18 -34.37
C PRO A 26 34.38 5.92 -34.02
N VAL A 27 33.48 5.90 -35.02
CA VAL A 27 32.06 5.60 -34.79
C VAL A 27 31.87 4.15 -34.35
N THR A 28 32.54 3.19 -34.98
CA THR A 28 32.45 1.77 -34.59
C THR A 28 33.02 1.53 -33.19
N PHE A 29 34.13 2.19 -32.84
CA PHE A 29 34.67 2.14 -31.47
C PHE A 29 33.69 2.73 -30.45
N PHE A 30 33.11 3.89 -30.74
CA PHE A 30 32.11 4.51 -29.86
C PHE A 30 30.89 3.60 -29.64
N VAL A 31 30.35 3.02 -30.71
CA VAL A 31 29.23 2.06 -30.64
C VAL A 31 29.61 0.84 -29.80
N ALA A 32 30.81 0.29 -29.98
CA ALA A 32 31.28 -0.85 -29.18
C ALA A 32 31.37 -0.50 -27.69
N VAL A 33 31.88 0.69 -27.36
CA VAL A 33 31.92 1.18 -25.97
C VAL A 33 30.52 1.37 -25.40
N CYS A 34 29.58 1.95 -26.17
CA CYS A 34 28.19 2.09 -25.74
C CYS A 34 27.51 0.75 -25.49
N LEU A 35 27.70 -0.24 -26.37
CA LEU A 35 27.14 -1.58 -26.20
C LEU A 35 27.73 -2.28 -24.97
N PHE A 36 29.05 -2.15 -24.75
CA PHE A 36 29.69 -2.72 -23.57
C PHE A 36 29.19 -2.06 -22.28
N ALA A 37 29.06 -0.73 -22.25
CA ALA A 37 28.50 -0.01 -21.13
C ALA A 37 27.03 -0.43 -20.85
N ALA A 38 26.20 -0.54 -21.88
CA ALA A 38 24.83 -1.01 -21.76
C ALA A 38 24.75 -2.45 -21.23
N ALA A 39 25.60 -3.35 -21.73
CA ALA A 39 25.68 -4.74 -21.26
C ALA A 39 26.14 -4.82 -19.80
N TYR A 40 27.14 -4.01 -19.42
CA TYR A 40 27.59 -3.93 -18.03
C TYR A 40 26.50 -3.40 -17.10
N VAL A 41 25.82 -2.33 -17.49
CA VAL A 41 24.68 -1.76 -16.74
C VAL A 41 23.57 -2.80 -16.59
N ALA A 42 23.20 -3.50 -17.66
CA ALA A 42 22.20 -4.57 -17.63
C ALA A 42 22.63 -5.71 -16.69
N TYR A 43 23.87 -6.19 -16.77
CA TYR A 43 24.41 -7.23 -15.91
C TYR A 43 24.40 -6.83 -14.42
N VAL A 44 24.86 -5.61 -14.12
CA VAL A 44 24.98 -5.07 -12.77
C VAL A 44 23.61 -4.77 -12.16
N LEU A 45 22.65 -4.34 -12.98
CA LEU A 45 21.28 -4.07 -12.55
C LEU A 45 20.38 -5.31 -12.56
N TRP A 46 20.73 -6.39 -13.27
CA TRP A 46 19.89 -7.57 -13.46
C TRP A 46 19.24 -8.07 -12.16
N PRO A 47 19.95 -8.22 -11.02
CA PRO A 47 19.34 -8.69 -9.77
C PRO A 47 18.36 -7.71 -9.11
N ARG A 48 18.29 -6.48 -9.62
CA ARG A 48 17.48 -5.37 -9.12
C ARG A 48 16.35 -5.02 -10.06
N TRP A 49 16.21 -5.77 -11.16
CA TRP A 49 15.09 -5.59 -12.06
C TRP A 49 13.82 -5.89 -11.26
N PRO A 50 12.82 -5.00 -11.30
CA PRO A 50 11.60 -5.19 -10.54
C PRO A 50 10.99 -6.53 -10.93
N ASP A 51 10.61 -7.31 -9.93
CA ASP A 51 9.82 -8.52 -10.16
C ASP A 51 8.55 -8.17 -10.94
N ALA A 52 8.04 -9.15 -11.68
CA ALA A 52 6.75 -9.01 -12.32
C ALA A 52 5.72 -8.57 -11.25
N PRO A 53 4.86 -7.58 -11.54
CA PRO A 53 3.87 -7.10 -10.58
C PRO A 53 3.05 -8.27 -10.02
N VAL A 54 2.94 -8.37 -8.69
CA VAL A 54 2.10 -9.39 -8.08
C VAL A 54 0.65 -9.18 -8.54
N ALA A 55 0.09 -10.22 -9.14
CA ALA A 55 -1.28 -10.20 -9.65
C ALA A 55 -2.27 -10.00 -8.50
N VAL A 56 -3.38 -9.32 -8.80
CA VAL A 56 -4.40 -8.92 -7.82
C VAL A 56 -5.11 -10.16 -7.24
N ASP A 57 -5.27 -11.19 -8.06
CA ASP A 57 -5.89 -12.48 -7.77
C ASP A 57 -4.92 -13.53 -7.22
N ALA A 58 -3.65 -13.16 -6.98
CA ALA A 58 -2.68 -14.08 -6.40
C ALA A 58 -3.03 -14.42 -4.93
N PRO A 59 -2.60 -15.60 -4.43
CA PRO A 59 -2.75 -15.96 -3.02
C PRO A 59 -2.13 -14.92 -2.08
N SER A 60 -2.58 -14.92 -0.81
CA SER A 60 -2.01 -14.07 0.23
C SER A 60 -0.49 -14.24 0.31
N MET A 61 0.21 -13.10 0.43
CA MET A 61 1.67 -13.06 0.47
C MET A 61 2.17 -12.62 1.85
N PRO A 62 3.30 -13.18 2.33
CA PRO A 62 3.87 -12.79 3.60
C PRO A 62 4.61 -11.45 3.48
N ILE A 63 4.10 -10.43 4.18
CA ILE A 63 4.75 -9.13 4.35
C ILE A 63 5.27 -9.04 5.79
N THR A 64 6.55 -8.72 5.94
CA THR A 64 7.17 -8.55 7.26
C THR A 64 7.31 -7.07 7.58
N VAL A 65 6.70 -6.61 8.66
CA VAL A 65 6.84 -5.24 9.18
C VAL A 65 7.39 -5.30 10.59
N GLY A 66 8.56 -4.72 10.81
CA GLY A 66 9.20 -4.71 12.13
C GLY A 66 9.51 -6.13 12.66
N GLY A 67 9.74 -7.10 11.78
CA GLY A 67 9.92 -8.52 12.17
C GLY A 67 8.61 -9.28 12.43
N THR A 68 7.45 -8.61 12.34
CA THR A 68 6.13 -9.25 12.45
C THR A 68 5.61 -9.61 11.05
N VAL A 69 5.25 -10.88 10.85
CA VAL A 69 4.75 -11.38 9.57
C VAL A 69 3.23 -11.24 9.48
N PHE A 70 2.76 -10.67 8.38
CA PHE A 70 1.35 -10.52 8.01
C PHE A 70 1.11 -11.19 6.65
N ASN A 71 0.16 -12.12 6.59
CA ASN A 71 -0.31 -12.70 5.33
C ASN A 71 -1.44 -11.86 4.75
N ILE A 72 -1.13 -11.10 3.70
CA ILE A 72 -2.04 -10.09 3.15
C ILE A 72 -2.39 -10.45 1.70
N GLU A 73 -3.67 -10.34 1.35
CA GLU A 73 -4.14 -10.50 -0.02
C GLU A 73 -3.58 -9.37 -0.90
N PRO A 74 -2.94 -9.64 -2.04
CA PRO A 74 -2.38 -8.61 -2.92
C PRO A 74 -3.42 -7.56 -3.37
N ALA A 75 -4.67 -7.98 -3.57
CA ALA A 75 -5.80 -7.10 -3.88
C ALA A 75 -6.11 -6.07 -2.79
N ALA A 76 -5.82 -6.38 -1.53
CA ALA A 76 -6.04 -5.46 -0.42
C ALA A 76 -4.98 -4.35 -0.38
N VAL A 77 -3.78 -4.60 -0.92
CA VAL A 77 -2.68 -3.62 -0.94
C VAL A 77 -2.97 -2.50 -1.93
N ARG A 78 -3.07 -1.28 -1.40
CA ARG A 78 -3.52 -0.11 -2.15
C ARG A 78 -2.43 0.50 -3.01
N ILE A 79 -1.18 0.47 -2.52
CA ILE A 79 -0.05 1.06 -3.21
C ILE A 79 0.69 -0.06 -3.98
N PRO A 80 0.78 0.01 -5.33
CA PRO A 80 1.39 -1.05 -6.12
C PRO A 80 2.83 -1.40 -5.71
N SER A 81 3.61 -0.41 -5.26
CA SER A 81 4.99 -0.63 -4.80
C SER A 81 5.09 -1.32 -3.44
N GLU A 82 4.01 -1.36 -2.65
CA GLU A 82 3.95 -2.12 -1.38
C GLU A 82 3.45 -3.57 -1.61
N ARG A 83 3.02 -3.90 -2.84
CA ARG A 83 2.41 -5.19 -3.20
C ARG A 83 3.49 -6.22 -3.57
N HIS A 84 4.33 -6.56 -2.61
CA HIS A 84 5.28 -7.65 -2.75
C HIS A 84 5.54 -8.32 -1.39
N ALA A 85 5.98 -9.57 -1.43
CA ALA A 85 6.39 -10.28 -0.22
C ALA A 85 7.69 -9.71 0.37
N GLY A 86 7.98 -10.06 1.61
CA GLY A 86 9.25 -9.74 2.28
C GLY A 86 9.17 -8.54 3.20
N SER A 87 10.34 -8.02 3.58
CA SER A 87 10.47 -6.96 4.59
C SER A 87 10.10 -5.60 4.02
N GLN A 88 9.21 -4.89 4.71
CA GLN A 88 8.76 -3.55 4.36
C GLN A 88 8.66 -2.69 5.62
N SER A 89 8.85 -1.38 5.48
CA SER A 89 8.67 -0.44 6.61
C SER A 89 7.20 -0.11 6.88
N ARG A 90 6.33 -0.35 5.89
CA ARG A 90 4.90 -0.06 5.95
C ARG A 90 4.12 -0.84 4.89
N VAL A 91 2.83 -1.00 5.11
CA VAL A 91 1.87 -1.42 4.07
C VAL A 91 0.50 -0.78 4.34
N ASP A 92 -0.11 -0.18 3.30
CA ASP A 92 -1.45 0.42 3.34
C ASP A 92 -2.44 -0.51 2.62
N VAL A 93 -3.40 -1.02 3.38
CA VAL A 93 -4.42 -1.96 2.91
C VAL A 93 -5.82 -1.39 3.03
N ALA A 94 -6.73 -1.84 2.17
CA ALA A 94 -8.14 -1.58 2.28
C ALA A 94 -8.94 -2.86 2.11
N TYR A 95 -10.05 -2.94 2.83
CA TYR A 95 -11.04 -3.99 2.70
C TYR A 95 -12.43 -3.38 2.57
N LEU A 96 -13.31 -4.03 1.81
CA LEU A 96 -14.72 -3.65 1.73
C LEU A 96 -15.39 -3.89 3.08
N TRP A 97 -16.25 -2.98 3.49
CA TRP A 97 -17.06 -3.14 4.70
C TRP A 97 -18.52 -3.44 4.32
N PRO A 98 -19.24 -4.34 5.03
CA PRO A 98 -18.82 -5.14 6.18
C PRO A 98 -18.22 -6.51 5.83
N SER A 99 -18.10 -6.88 4.55
CA SER A 99 -17.67 -8.21 4.11
C SER A 99 -16.22 -8.55 4.43
N LEU A 100 -15.37 -7.54 4.62
CA LEU A 100 -13.91 -7.63 4.78
C LEU A 100 -13.22 -8.37 3.64
N MET A 101 -13.82 -8.34 2.44
CA MET A 101 -13.20 -8.85 1.23
C MET A 101 -12.19 -7.82 0.67
N PRO A 102 -11.08 -8.28 0.06
CA PRO A 102 -10.22 -7.40 -0.71
C PRO A 102 -11.04 -6.68 -1.81
N PRO A 103 -10.76 -5.40 -2.10
CA PRO A 103 -11.45 -4.67 -3.14
C PRO A 103 -11.17 -5.30 -4.51
N ASP A 104 -12.22 -5.70 -5.21
CA ASP A 104 -12.18 -6.12 -6.60
C ASP A 104 -13.05 -5.17 -7.43
N PRO A 105 -12.47 -4.37 -8.36
CA PRO A 105 -13.25 -3.44 -9.18
C PRO A 105 -14.23 -4.15 -10.13
N SER A 106 -14.07 -5.45 -10.37
CA SER A 106 -15.00 -6.24 -11.17
C SER A 106 -16.26 -6.66 -10.40
N LEU A 107 -16.19 -6.73 -9.05
CA LEU A 107 -17.32 -7.05 -8.20
C LEU A 107 -18.23 -5.83 -8.02
N LYS A 108 -19.43 -5.89 -8.61
CA LYS A 108 -20.44 -4.83 -8.51
C LYS A 108 -21.45 -5.05 -7.38
N VAL A 109 -21.60 -6.30 -6.92
CA VAL A 109 -22.62 -6.72 -5.94
C VAL A 109 -21.98 -7.72 -4.97
N ILE A 110 -22.23 -7.55 -3.67
CA ILE A 110 -21.87 -8.51 -2.60
C ILE A 110 -23.12 -8.76 -1.77
N ASP A 111 -23.46 -10.03 -1.55
CA ASP A 111 -24.64 -10.46 -0.77
C ASP A 111 -25.95 -9.78 -1.19
N GLY A 112 -26.13 -9.57 -2.51
CA GLY A 112 -27.31 -8.94 -3.09
C GLY A 112 -27.38 -7.41 -2.96
N GLN A 113 -26.36 -6.77 -2.38
CA GLN A 113 -26.25 -5.32 -2.27
C GLN A 113 -25.20 -4.74 -3.22
N PRO A 114 -25.45 -3.57 -3.85
CA PRO A 114 -24.43 -2.88 -4.63
C PRO A 114 -23.19 -2.58 -3.78
N VAL A 115 -22.01 -2.87 -4.31
CA VAL A 115 -20.75 -2.54 -3.62
C VAL A 115 -20.61 -1.02 -3.61
N ASN A 116 -20.59 -0.43 -2.40
CA ASN A 116 -20.21 0.96 -2.24
C ASN A 116 -18.69 1.06 -2.20
N PRO A 117 -18.03 1.57 -3.25
CA PRO A 117 -16.56 1.66 -3.27
C PRO A 117 -16.01 2.61 -2.21
N ASN A 118 -16.85 3.42 -1.55
CA ASN A 118 -16.43 4.33 -0.48
C ASN A 118 -16.56 3.71 0.93
N GLU A 119 -17.28 2.59 1.08
CA GLU A 119 -17.39 1.88 2.36
C GLU A 119 -16.22 0.91 2.52
N ARG A 120 -15.10 1.46 3.00
CA ARG A 120 -13.87 0.71 3.20
C ARG A 120 -13.33 0.88 4.60
N LEU A 121 -12.90 -0.24 5.15
CA LEU A 121 -12.00 -0.26 6.29
C LEU A 121 -10.57 -0.14 5.76
N PHE A 122 -9.89 0.95 6.10
CA PHE A 122 -8.48 1.13 5.77
C PHE A 122 -7.64 0.67 6.94
N ALA A 123 -6.48 0.08 6.68
CA ALA A 123 -5.49 -0.19 7.71
C ALA A 123 -4.09 0.17 7.22
N LEU A 124 -3.35 0.87 8.08
CA LEU A 124 -1.95 1.17 7.89
C LEU A 124 -1.15 0.34 8.90
N ILE A 125 -0.25 -0.49 8.41
CA ILE A 125 0.68 -1.27 9.23
C ILE A 125 2.06 -0.62 9.11
N VAL A 126 2.67 -0.25 10.22
CA VAL A 126 3.99 0.39 10.27
C VAL A 126 4.88 -0.26 11.33
N VAL A 127 6.20 -0.15 11.15
CA VAL A 127 7.17 -0.55 12.17
C VAL A 127 6.93 0.28 13.43
N ASP A 128 6.97 -0.37 14.60
CA ASP A 128 7.00 0.32 15.89
C ASP A 128 8.19 1.30 15.94
N ASP A 129 7.89 2.57 16.19
CA ASP A 129 8.88 3.64 16.29
C ASP A 129 9.31 3.91 17.75
N GLY A 130 8.89 3.06 18.68
CA GLY A 130 9.13 3.21 20.11
C GLY A 130 8.10 4.10 20.83
N ALA A 131 7.06 4.57 20.12
CA ALA A 131 5.93 5.23 20.76
C ALA A 131 5.18 4.27 21.69
N LEU A 132 4.64 4.82 22.79
CA LEU A 132 3.76 4.05 23.67
C LEU A 132 2.51 3.59 22.90
N PRO A 133 2.07 2.33 23.07
CA PRO A 133 0.81 1.86 22.50
C PRO A 133 -0.38 2.72 22.93
N VAL A 134 -1.41 2.88 22.09
CA VAL A 134 -2.61 3.67 22.44
C VAL A 134 -3.20 3.30 23.80
N SER A 135 -3.30 2.01 24.12
CA SER A 135 -3.84 1.54 25.41
C SER A 135 -3.10 2.12 26.61
N GLU A 136 -1.77 2.30 26.49
CA GLU A 136 -0.95 2.92 27.52
C GLU A 136 -1.08 4.45 27.48
N ARG A 137 -1.09 5.06 26.28
CA ARG A 137 -1.30 6.51 26.13
C ARG A 137 -2.62 6.96 26.76
N VAL A 138 -3.67 6.15 26.66
CA VAL A 138 -4.97 6.41 27.32
C VAL A 138 -4.86 6.52 28.83
N ARG A 139 -3.95 5.76 29.44
CA ARG A 139 -3.79 5.71 30.91
C ARG A 139 -2.77 6.74 31.41
N THR A 140 -1.73 7.03 30.62
CA THR A 140 -0.58 7.84 31.08
C THR A 140 -0.52 9.24 30.46
N ILE A 141 -0.93 9.39 29.20
CA ILE A 141 -0.73 10.63 28.41
C ILE A 141 -2.04 11.40 28.21
N TYR A 142 -3.09 10.73 27.75
CA TYR A 142 -4.35 11.37 27.37
C TYR A 142 -5.13 12.03 28.52
N PRO A 143 -5.14 11.54 29.77
CA PRO A 143 -5.99 12.11 30.82
C PRO A 143 -5.81 13.62 31.03
N ARG A 144 -4.59 14.16 30.84
CA ARG A 144 -4.31 15.60 30.97
C ARG A 144 -4.89 16.47 29.85
N TYR A 145 -5.25 15.87 28.71
CA TYR A 145 -5.79 16.56 27.54
C TYR A 145 -7.30 16.43 27.42
N LEU A 146 -7.92 15.55 28.20
CA LEU A 146 -9.36 15.32 28.18
C LEU A 146 -10.13 16.46 28.86
N ALA A 147 -11.37 16.67 28.42
CA ALA A 147 -12.31 17.56 29.07
C ALA A 147 -12.64 17.08 30.50
N LYS A 148 -13.41 17.86 31.27
CA LYS A 148 -13.78 17.46 32.63
C LYS A 148 -14.81 16.31 32.66
N ALA A 149 -15.66 16.23 31.64
CA ALA A 149 -16.74 15.26 31.58
C ALA A 149 -16.74 14.56 30.22
N PRO A 150 -17.15 13.27 30.18
CA PRO A 150 -17.44 12.59 28.93
C PRO A 150 -18.67 13.21 28.24
N ALA A 151 -18.78 12.97 26.94
CA ALA A 151 -19.95 13.32 26.14
C ALA A 151 -20.95 12.16 26.09
N GLU A 152 -22.10 12.41 25.46
CA GLU A 152 -23.05 11.36 25.11
C GLU A 152 -22.38 10.31 24.20
N ALA A 153 -22.63 9.05 24.50
CA ALA A 153 -21.95 7.92 23.87
C ALA A 153 -22.95 6.79 23.60
N PRO A 154 -22.77 6.03 22.50
CA PRO A 154 -23.48 4.78 22.29
C PRO A 154 -23.27 3.79 23.45
N GLU A 155 -24.21 2.86 23.61
CA GLU A 155 -24.16 1.86 24.68
C GLU A 155 -22.83 1.06 24.65
N GLY A 156 -22.20 0.94 25.83
CA GLY A 156 -20.93 0.22 26.00
C GLY A 156 -19.68 1.05 25.69
N LEU A 157 -19.82 2.21 25.05
CA LEU A 157 -18.71 3.13 24.81
C LEU A 157 -18.64 4.24 25.88
N VAL A 158 -17.46 4.81 25.98
CA VAL A 158 -17.20 6.12 26.56
C VAL A 158 -16.66 7.00 25.44
N VAL A 159 -17.28 8.17 25.25
CA VAL A 159 -16.77 9.22 24.37
C VAL A 159 -16.25 10.34 25.26
N HIS A 160 -14.95 10.57 25.25
CA HIS A 160 -14.31 11.60 26.06
C HIS A 160 -13.67 12.68 25.17
N PRO A 161 -14.23 13.90 25.11
CA PRO A 161 -13.69 14.94 24.26
C PRO A 161 -12.30 15.38 24.70
N PHE A 162 -11.42 15.64 23.74
CA PHE A 162 -10.20 16.40 24.00
C PHE A 162 -10.52 17.89 24.13
N ARG A 163 -9.79 18.57 25.02
CA ARG A 163 -9.89 20.02 25.21
C ARG A 163 -9.45 20.77 23.95
N GLY A 164 -10.08 21.92 23.70
CA GLY A 164 -9.83 22.75 22.52
C GLY A 164 -8.46 23.45 22.50
N ASP A 165 -7.75 23.49 23.61
CA ASP A 165 -6.42 24.10 23.75
C ASP A 165 -5.28 23.07 23.76
N THR A 166 -5.52 21.90 23.16
CA THR A 166 -4.57 20.79 23.09
C THR A 166 -4.24 20.43 21.65
N PRO A 167 -3.15 19.68 21.39
CA PRO A 167 -2.84 19.17 20.06
C PRO A 167 -3.92 18.24 19.46
N TYR A 168 -4.88 17.80 20.27
CA TYR A 168 -5.98 16.92 19.87
C TYR A 168 -7.32 17.67 19.77
N ALA A 169 -7.28 19.01 19.70
CA ALA A 169 -8.48 19.84 19.57
C ALA A 169 -9.33 19.39 18.37
N GLY A 170 -10.63 19.28 18.59
CA GLY A 170 -11.58 18.81 17.56
C GLY A 170 -11.71 17.28 17.47
N GLU A 171 -10.99 16.52 18.31
CA GLU A 171 -11.12 15.07 18.41
C GLU A 171 -11.78 14.64 19.72
N ASP A 172 -12.21 13.38 19.77
CA ASP A 172 -12.66 12.68 20.96
C ASP A 172 -11.89 11.36 21.12
N LEU A 173 -11.59 11.00 22.36
CA LEU A 173 -11.10 9.68 22.72
C LEU A 173 -12.30 8.77 22.98
N VAL A 174 -12.45 7.72 22.17
CA VAL A 174 -13.55 6.76 22.26
C VAL A 174 -13.00 5.41 22.70
N TYR A 175 -13.57 4.81 23.74
CA TYR A 175 -13.13 3.49 24.20
C TYR A 175 -14.26 2.65 24.77
N GLU A 176 -14.10 1.33 24.71
CA GLU A 176 -15.01 0.40 25.39
C GLU A 176 -14.88 0.57 26.91
N ARG A 177 -16.02 0.72 27.60
CA ARG A 177 -16.07 0.97 29.04
C ARG A 177 -15.46 -0.16 29.88
N THR A 178 -15.72 -1.41 29.48
CA THR A 178 -15.36 -2.62 30.23
C THR A 178 -14.00 -3.19 29.84
N ALA A 179 -13.57 -2.96 28.61
CA ALA A 179 -12.30 -3.47 28.10
C ALA A 179 -11.66 -2.47 27.13
N PRO A 180 -11.07 -1.37 27.63
CA PRO A 180 -10.49 -0.33 26.78
C PRO A 180 -9.52 -0.90 25.74
N ASP A 181 -8.68 -1.87 26.13
CA ASP A 181 -7.68 -2.47 25.24
C ASP A 181 -8.28 -3.23 24.04
N ARG A 182 -9.58 -3.57 24.05
CA ARG A 182 -10.26 -4.19 22.89
C ARG A 182 -10.63 -3.18 21.82
N PHE A 183 -11.04 -1.99 22.24
CA PHE A 183 -11.51 -0.92 21.38
C PHE A 183 -11.13 0.44 21.98
N VAL A 184 -10.09 1.06 21.43
CA VAL A 184 -9.77 2.48 21.63
C VAL A 184 -9.59 3.13 20.26
N ALA A 185 -10.33 4.20 20.01
CA ALA A 185 -10.20 5.01 18.82
C ALA A 185 -10.07 6.49 19.18
N ARG A 186 -9.31 7.22 18.37
CA ARG A 186 -9.40 8.68 18.29
C ARG A 186 -10.29 9.05 17.14
N CYS A 187 -11.32 9.85 17.39
CA CYS A 187 -12.30 10.20 16.37
C CYS A 187 -12.36 11.71 16.19
N SER A 188 -12.16 12.20 14.97
CA SER A 188 -12.43 13.61 14.66
C SER A 188 -13.93 13.89 14.79
N ARG A 189 -14.30 15.08 15.25
CA ARG A 189 -15.72 15.49 15.37
C ARG A 189 -16.32 15.91 14.03
N HIS A 190 -15.47 16.30 13.10
CA HIS A 190 -15.86 16.70 11.75
C HIS A 190 -14.87 16.12 10.74
N GLY A 191 -15.35 15.82 9.54
CA GLY A 191 -14.54 15.49 8.38
C GLY A 191 -14.88 16.41 7.21
N ILE A 192 -14.16 16.26 6.10
CA ILE A 192 -14.46 17.00 4.88
C ILE A 192 -15.76 16.42 4.30
N GLY A 193 -16.89 17.09 4.56
CA GLY A 193 -18.21 16.72 4.05
C GLY A 193 -18.93 15.56 4.76
N ASN A 194 -18.49 15.14 5.97
CA ASN A 194 -19.10 14.04 6.72
C ASN A 194 -18.91 14.16 8.24
N SER A 195 -19.32 13.11 8.98
CA SER A 195 -19.30 13.04 10.45
C SER A 195 -17.88 12.89 11.08
N GLY A 196 -16.82 12.86 10.26
CA GLY A 196 -15.45 12.65 10.72
C GLY A 196 -14.96 11.22 10.51
N ILE A 197 -13.76 10.94 11.00
CA ILE A 197 -13.12 9.63 10.92
C ILE A 197 -12.62 9.19 12.28
N CYS A 198 -12.58 7.88 12.50
CA CYS A 198 -11.98 7.25 13.65
C CYS A 198 -10.68 6.53 13.24
N LEU A 199 -9.68 6.63 14.11
CA LEU A 199 -8.41 5.93 14.05
C LEU A 199 -8.31 5.01 15.26
N LEU A 200 -8.41 3.69 15.03
CA LEU A 200 -8.23 2.66 16.04
C LEU A 200 -6.86 2.03 15.86
N GLU A 201 -6.01 2.09 16.88
CA GLU A 201 -4.65 1.56 16.85
C GLU A 201 -4.57 0.24 17.63
N LYS A 202 -3.89 -0.76 17.09
CA LYS A 202 -3.54 -2.01 17.78
C LYS A 202 -2.07 -2.34 17.54
N ARG A 203 -1.39 -2.78 18.60
CA ARG A 203 -0.03 -3.31 18.52
C ARG A 203 -0.07 -4.80 18.20
N VAL A 204 0.67 -5.23 17.19
CA VAL A 204 0.85 -6.66 16.83
C VAL A 204 2.34 -6.93 16.69
N GLY A 205 2.91 -7.68 17.65
CA GLY A 205 4.35 -7.86 17.72
C GLY A 205 5.08 -6.51 17.82
N SER A 206 5.95 -6.25 16.86
CA SER A 206 6.73 -5.01 16.73
C SER A 206 6.21 -4.10 15.60
N ALA A 207 4.93 -4.21 15.27
CA ALA A 207 4.25 -3.36 14.31
C ALA A 207 2.98 -2.74 14.91
N ASP A 208 2.72 -1.48 14.55
CA ASP A 208 1.50 -0.78 14.86
C ASP A 208 0.54 -0.83 13.68
N VAL A 209 -0.71 -1.22 13.96
CA VAL A 209 -1.79 -1.30 12.98
C VAL A 209 -2.82 -0.21 13.31
N THR A 210 -2.96 0.77 12.42
CA THR A 210 -3.97 1.83 12.54
C THR A 210 -5.10 1.60 11.56
N PHE A 211 -6.27 1.25 12.07
CA PHE A 211 -7.52 1.13 11.34
C PHE A 211 -8.20 2.49 11.22
N ARG A 212 -8.58 2.87 10.00
CA ARG A 212 -9.33 4.11 9.73
C ARG A 212 -10.70 3.78 9.15
N PHE A 213 -11.73 4.30 9.79
CA PHE A 213 -13.13 4.11 9.39
C PHE A 213 -13.98 5.37 9.66
N PRO A 214 -15.15 5.52 9.02
CA PRO A 214 -16.04 6.65 9.25
C PRO A 214 -16.59 6.69 10.67
N ARG A 215 -16.72 7.89 11.26
CA ARG A 215 -17.19 8.03 12.66
C ARG A 215 -18.60 7.48 12.87
N GLU A 216 -19.47 7.54 11.86
CA GLU A 216 -20.83 7.01 11.92
C GLU A 216 -20.91 5.51 12.25
N TRP A 217 -19.83 4.75 12.02
CA TRP A 217 -19.79 3.32 12.38
C TRP A 217 -19.70 3.09 13.89
N LEU A 218 -19.49 4.14 14.71
CA LEU A 218 -19.55 4.02 16.17
C LEU A 218 -20.94 3.59 16.68
N ASN A 219 -22.00 3.79 15.89
CA ASN A 219 -23.34 3.29 16.20
C ASN A 219 -23.41 1.76 16.23
N ASP A 220 -22.54 1.09 15.48
CA ASP A 220 -22.38 -0.38 15.44
C ASP A 220 -20.93 -0.79 15.75
N TRP A 221 -20.34 -0.15 16.77
CA TRP A 221 -18.94 -0.33 17.12
C TRP A 221 -18.56 -1.78 17.44
N LYS A 222 -19.51 -2.59 17.94
CA LYS A 222 -19.30 -4.01 18.25
C LYS A 222 -19.00 -4.81 16.99
N SER A 223 -19.73 -4.57 15.90
CA SER A 223 -19.45 -5.18 14.61
C SER A 223 -18.10 -4.73 14.07
N VAL A 224 -17.76 -3.43 14.20
CA VAL A 224 -16.43 -2.90 13.81
C VAL A 224 -15.32 -3.61 14.58
N ALA A 225 -15.44 -3.72 15.91
CA ALA A 225 -14.48 -4.39 16.77
C ALA A 225 -14.30 -5.87 16.36
N ALA A 226 -15.40 -6.60 16.18
CA ALA A 226 -15.38 -8.00 15.76
C ALA A 226 -14.78 -8.18 14.36
N GLY A 227 -15.08 -7.27 13.43
CA GLY A 227 -14.52 -7.27 12.09
C GLY A 227 -13.01 -7.03 12.08
N ILE A 228 -12.53 -6.07 12.87
CA ILE A 228 -11.09 -5.81 13.05
C ILE A 228 -10.39 -7.03 13.66
N ASP A 229 -10.97 -7.65 14.69
CA ASP A 229 -10.41 -8.84 15.33
C ASP A 229 -10.34 -10.02 14.33
N LYS A 230 -11.39 -10.22 13.52
CA LYS A 230 -11.42 -11.22 12.44
C LYS A 230 -10.34 -10.96 11.39
N LEU A 231 -10.17 -9.70 10.99
CA LEU A 231 -9.18 -9.29 9.99
C LEU A 231 -7.75 -9.53 10.49
N LEU A 232 -7.46 -9.12 11.73
CA LEU A 232 -6.17 -9.37 12.38
C LEU A 232 -5.88 -10.86 12.51
N ALA A 233 -6.89 -11.67 12.86
CA ALA A 233 -6.73 -13.13 12.92
C ALA A 233 -6.42 -13.72 11.54
N ARG A 234 -7.06 -13.24 10.47
CA ARG A 234 -6.81 -13.67 9.09
C ARG A 234 -5.40 -13.36 8.62
N TRP A 235 -4.81 -12.24 9.04
CA TRP A 235 -3.45 -11.88 8.66
C TRP A 235 -2.37 -12.66 9.39
N ARG A 236 -2.70 -13.36 10.48
CA ARG A 236 -1.69 -14.15 11.19
C ARG A 236 -1.18 -15.29 10.29
N PRO A 237 0.12 -15.63 10.37
CA PRO A 237 0.62 -16.85 9.74
C PRO A 237 -0.14 -18.06 10.29
N ALA A 238 -0.40 -19.04 9.42
CA ALA A 238 -0.89 -20.34 9.88
C ALA A 238 0.14 -20.92 10.85
N ALA A 239 -0.33 -21.33 12.03
CA ALA A 239 0.49 -21.95 13.06
C ALA A 239 0.95 -23.36 12.63
#